data_AF-A0A553Q6N8-F1
#
_entry.id   AF-A0A553Q6N8-F1
#
_cell.length_a   1.000
_cell.length_b   1.000
_cell.length_c   1.000
_cell.angle_alpha   90.00
_cell.angle_beta   90.00
_cell.angle_gamma   90.00
#
_symmetry.space_group_name_H-M   'P 1'
#
loop_
_entity.id
_entity.type
_entity.pdbx_description
1 polymer ?
#
loop_
_entity_poly.entity_id
_entity_poly.type
_entity_poly.pdbx_seq_one_letter_code
_entity_poly.pdbx_strand_id
1 'polypeptide(L)'
;MLVYKSLLRPPSHHQTIAEAQEKQLLSRSSGNSRLCKMWSDIFYPGNPGRRENVIRKSQRLHDLMSNNFKATNDLIATVNRHLNLRLCPITLDNDASIKQNCELMTQCIQGIQTHLEKIDKELQEKMDPDLYDKIKKYSPKNVSRQDLQKISKAFNGICGIATLGGIVLIGVFIKQGVILANITSTFLKFAGGVAASVGLGVLLMGVDMIVEAIVGAIERKHLETALHEYETALNELEPVSDNYQKNIHYIMFKIEEIEKSDECCCCS
;
A
#
# COMPACT_ATOMS: atom_id res chain seq x y z
N MET A 1 5.59 -35.53 -54.67
CA MET A 1 5.89 -34.20 -54.06
C MET A 1 6.38 -34.46 -52.64
N LEU A 2 7.67 -34.20 -52.39
CA LEU A 2 8.39 -33.86 -51.14
C LEU A 2 7.69 -34.18 -49.79
N VAL A 3 8.15 -35.18 -49.02
CA VAL A 3 9.18 -35.13 -47.94
C VAL A 3 8.89 -34.09 -46.86
N TYR A 4 8.55 -34.53 -45.63
CA TYR A 4 9.21 -34.08 -44.39
C TYR A 4 8.97 -35.08 -43.24
N LYS A 5 10.03 -35.83 -42.91
CA LYS A 5 10.23 -36.58 -41.68
C LYS A 5 10.95 -35.63 -40.71
N SER A 6 10.33 -35.27 -39.59
CA SER A 6 10.99 -34.57 -38.48
C SER A 6 10.64 -35.34 -37.20
N LEU A 7 11.33 -36.45 -36.91
CA LEU A 7 12.44 -36.51 -35.96
C LEU A 7 12.14 -35.80 -34.63
N LEU A 8 11.45 -36.52 -33.74
CA LEU A 8 11.68 -36.41 -32.29
C LEU A 8 13.17 -36.68 -32.05
N ARG A 9 13.94 -35.62 -31.84
CA ARG A 9 15.33 -35.71 -31.41
C ARG A 9 15.30 -35.97 -29.90
N PRO A 10 15.83 -37.09 -29.39
CA PRO A 10 16.01 -37.22 -27.95
C PRO A 10 16.93 -36.09 -27.47
N PRO A 11 16.73 -35.55 -26.26
CA PRO A 11 17.60 -34.51 -25.73
C PRO A 11 19.04 -35.04 -25.78
N SER A 12 19.93 -34.23 -26.36
CA SER A 12 21.33 -34.64 -26.49
C SER A 12 21.90 -34.92 -25.10
N HIS A 13 22.70 -35.98 -24.93
CA HIS A 13 23.34 -36.32 -23.65
C HIS A 13 24.04 -35.12 -23.00
N HIS A 14 24.52 -34.16 -23.79
CA HIS A 14 25.13 -32.92 -23.30
C HIS A 14 24.15 -31.94 -22.64
N GLN A 15 22.88 -31.86 -23.04
CA GLN A 15 21.86 -31.02 -22.38
C GLN A 15 21.51 -31.56 -20.99
N THR A 16 21.37 -32.88 -20.86
CA THR A 16 21.06 -33.52 -19.57
C THR A 16 22.23 -33.44 -18.58
N ILE A 17 23.47 -33.47 -19.09
CA ILE A 17 24.69 -33.31 -18.28
C ILE A 17 24.83 -31.87 -17.79
N ALA A 18 24.55 -30.86 -18.64
CA ALA A 18 24.62 -29.45 -18.24
C ALA A 18 23.58 -29.11 -17.15
N GLU A 19 22.33 -29.56 -17.29
CA GLU A 19 21.28 -29.37 -16.28
C GLU A 19 21.58 -30.14 -14.99
N ALA A 20 22.18 -31.33 -15.07
CA ALA A 20 22.61 -32.10 -13.90
C ALA A 20 23.82 -31.45 -13.20
N GLN A 21 24.75 -30.86 -13.96
CA GLN A 21 25.89 -30.12 -13.43
C GLN A 21 25.45 -28.80 -12.78
N GLU A 22 24.49 -28.09 -13.36
CA GLU A 22 23.90 -26.88 -12.77
C GLU A 22 23.17 -27.21 -11.47
N LYS A 23 22.36 -28.28 -11.44
CA LYS A 23 21.73 -28.77 -10.20
C LYS A 23 22.75 -29.23 -9.16
N GLN A 24 23.86 -29.86 -9.56
CA GLN A 24 24.96 -30.24 -8.65
C GLN A 24 25.76 -29.03 -8.13
N LEU A 25 25.95 -27.99 -8.94
CA LEU A 25 26.61 -26.75 -8.54
C LEU A 25 25.73 -25.94 -7.58
N LEU A 26 24.42 -25.87 -7.85
CA LEU A 26 23.43 -25.28 -6.94
C LEU A 26 23.33 -26.09 -5.63
N SER A 27 23.37 -27.43 -5.68
CA SER A 27 23.36 -28.26 -4.48
C SER A 27 24.67 -28.20 -3.69
N ARG A 28 25.82 -28.05 -4.37
CA ARG A 28 27.13 -27.85 -3.70
C ARG A 28 27.25 -26.45 -3.11
N SER A 29 26.74 -25.42 -3.78
CA SER A 29 26.63 -24.05 -3.26
C SER A 29 25.73 -24.01 -2.01
N SER A 30 24.55 -24.64 -2.08
CA SER A 30 23.60 -24.78 -0.98
C SER A 30 24.15 -25.60 0.21
N GLY A 31 24.86 -26.70 -0.07
CA GLY A 31 25.49 -27.53 0.94
C GLY A 31 26.62 -26.82 1.68
N ASN A 32 27.43 -26.03 0.96
CA ASN A 32 28.46 -25.20 1.56
C ASN A 32 27.87 -24.03 2.37
N SER A 33 26.78 -23.40 1.91
CA SER A 33 26.13 -22.31 2.65
C SER A 33 25.53 -22.80 3.97
N ARG A 34 24.89 -23.99 3.98
CA ARG A 34 24.36 -24.59 5.23
C ARG A 34 25.45 -24.91 6.25
N LEU A 35 26.57 -25.48 5.81
CA LEU A 35 27.68 -25.79 6.69
C LEU A 35 28.35 -24.51 7.22
N CYS A 36 28.61 -23.52 6.37
CA CYS A 36 29.12 -22.22 6.80
C CYS A 36 28.18 -21.52 7.79
N LYS A 37 26.86 -21.61 7.58
CA LYS A 37 25.84 -21.05 8.47
C LYS A 37 25.81 -21.77 9.82
N MET A 38 25.92 -23.10 9.83
CA MET A 38 26.04 -23.89 11.06
C MET A 38 27.29 -23.50 11.86
N TRP A 39 28.45 -23.33 11.21
CA TRP A 39 29.67 -22.88 11.89
C TRP A 39 29.57 -21.42 12.37
N SER A 40 28.96 -20.53 11.58
CA SER A 40 28.63 -19.17 12.03
C SER A 40 27.82 -19.18 13.31
N ASP A 41 26.80 -20.02 13.37
CA ASP A 41 25.88 -20.06 14.49
C ASP A 41 26.55 -20.63 15.76
N ILE A 42 27.57 -21.48 15.60
CA ILE A 42 28.42 -21.94 16.72
C ILE A 42 29.31 -20.81 17.25
N PHE A 43 29.97 -20.04 16.37
CA PHE A 43 30.86 -18.95 16.77
C PHE A 43 30.12 -17.64 17.11
N TYR A 44 28.87 -17.51 16.69
CA TYR A 44 28.00 -16.35 16.87
C TYR A 44 26.57 -16.81 17.23
N PRO A 45 26.36 -17.38 18.44
CA PRO A 45 25.09 -18.02 18.83
C PRO A 45 23.89 -17.07 18.89
N GLY A 46 24.11 -15.76 18.87
CA GLY A 46 23.05 -14.77 18.80
C GLY A 46 22.60 -14.40 17.39
N ASN A 47 23.26 -14.86 16.32
CA ASN A 47 22.88 -14.54 14.94
C ASN A 47 21.55 -15.23 14.52
N PRO A 48 21.28 -16.50 14.86
CA PRO A 48 20.00 -17.14 14.53
C PRO A 48 18.77 -16.35 14.99
N GLY A 49 18.74 -15.94 16.27
CA GLY A 49 17.63 -15.15 16.82
C GLY A 49 17.52 -13.75 16.19
N ARG A 50 18.65 -13.14 15.80
CA ARG A 50 18.63 -11.87 15.06
C ARG A 50 18.03 -12.03 13.66
N ARG A 51 18.39 -13.09 12.92
CA ARG A 51 17.80 -13.41 11.60
C ARG A 51 16.29 -13.58 11.70
N GLU A 52 15.82 -14.37 12.65
CA GLU A 52 14.38 -14.56 12.89
C GLU A 52 13.67 -13.24 13.19
N ASN A 53 14.29 -12.37 13.99
CA ASN A 53 13.72 -11.07 14.30
C ASN A 53 13.69 -10.13 13.08
N VAL A 54 14.70 -10.18 12.19
CA VAL A 54 14.69 -9.45 10.91
C VAL A 54 13.54 -9.93 10.03
N ILE A 55 13.39 -11.26 9.88
CA ILE A 55 12.30 -11.87 9.10
C ILE A 55 10.94 -11.41 9.65
N ARG A 56 10.75 -11.52 10.97
CA ARG A 56 9.51 -11.12 11.64
C ARG A 56 9.17 -9.65 11.44
N LYS A 57 10.14 -8.74 11.61
CA LYS A 57 9.91 -7.30 11.41
C LYS A 57 9.67 -6.97 9.93
N SER A 58 10.34 -7.66 9.00
CA SER A 58 10.08 -7.51 7.57
C SER A 58 8.68 -7.94 7.18
N GLN A 59 8.23 -9.10 7.67
CA GLN A 59 6.85 -9.57 7.47
C GLN A 59 5.85 -8.57 8.04
N ARG A 60 6.12 -8.03 9.24
CA ARG A 60 5.25 -7.00 9.84
C ARG A 60 5.14 -5.75 8.99
N LEU A 61 6.25 -5.29 8.40
CA LEU A 61 6.26 -4.13 7.50
C LEU A 61 5.46 -4.43 6.22
N HIS A 62 5.63 -5.62 5.66
CA HIS A 62 4.88 -6.09 4.50
C HIS A 62 3.38 -6.15 4.79
N ASP A 63 2.96 -6.70 5.94
CA ASP A 63 1.56 -6.76 6.34
C ASP A 63 0.94 -5.37 6.45
N LEU A 64 1.67 -4.39 7.00
CA LEU A 64 1.21 -2.99 7.07
C LEU A 64 1.03 -2.38 5.68
N MET A 65 1.97 -2.61 4.77
CA MET A 65 1.84 -2.16 3.39
C MET A 65 0.63 -2.82 2.72
N SER A 66 0.49 -4.14 2.82
CA SER A 66 -0.64 -4.90 2.28
C SER A 66 -1.98 -4.35 2.77
N ASN A 67 -2.10 -4.09 4.08
CA ASN A 67 -3.30 -3.50 4.66
C ASN A 67 -3.57 -2.08 4.15
N ASN A 68 -2.54 -1.26 3.94
CA ASN A 68 -2.70 0.06 3.34
C ASN A 68 -3.12 -0.03 1.87
N PHE A 69 -2.57 -0.95 1.07
CA PHE A 69 -3.01 -1.19 -0.31
C PHE A 69 -4.49 -1.56 -0.37
N LYS A 70 -4.92 -2.46 0.53
CA LYS A 70 -6.33 -2.83 0.66
C LYS A 70 -7.20 -1.63 1.02
N ALA A 71 -6.84 -0.86 2.05
CA ALA A 71 -7.61 0.32 2.46
C ALA A 71 -7.68 1.37 1.34
N THR A 72 -6.59 1.62 0.61
CA THR A 72 -6.59 2.50 -0.56
C THR A 72 -7.54 2.00 -1.64
N ASN A 73 -7.58 0.69 -1.90
CA ASN A 73 -8.52 0.11 -2.86
C ASN A 73 -9.98 0.24 -2.41
N ASP A 74 -10.27 0.09 -1.12
CA ASP A 74 -11.60 0.32 -0.56
C ASP A 74 -12.01 1.80 -0.72
N LEU A 75 -11.08 2.72 -0.52
CA LEU A 75 -11.28 4.15 -0.79
C LEU A 75 -11.52 4.41 -2.28
N ILE A 76 -10.73 3.82 -3.18
CA ILE A 76 -10.90 3.93 -4.64
C ILE A 76 -12.29 3.45 -5.06
N ALA A 77 -12.72 2.29 -4.56
CA ALA A 77 -14.05 1.74 -4.88
C ALA A 77 -15.16 2.70 -4.43
N THR A 78 -15.02 3.30 -3.24
CA THR A 78 -15.95 4.29 -2.68
C THR A 78 -15.97 5.57 -3.54
N VAL A 79 -14.80 6.10 -3.86
CA VAL A 79 -14.62 7.31 -4.68
C VAL A 79 -15.22 7.11 -6.08
N ASN A 80 -14.93 5.98 -6.74
CA ASN A 80 -15.47 5.67 -8.05
C ASN A 80 -17.00 5.56 -8.03
N ARG A 81 -17.56 4.89 -7.00
CA ARG A 81 -19.01 4.70 -6.86
C ARG A 81 -19.75 6.03 -6.68
N HIS A 82 -19.24 6.91 -5.83
CA HIS A 82 -19.98 8.10 -5.40
C HIS A 82 -19.67 9.37 -6.20
N LEU A 83 -18.48 9.47 -6.80
CA LEU A 83 -18.02 10.65 -7.53
C LEU A 83 -17.92 10.43 -9.05
N ASN A 84 -18.37 9.27 -9.55
CA ASN A 84 -18.30 8.89 -10.97
C ASN A 84 -16.86 8.92 -11.54
N LEU A 85 -15.88 8.64 -10.69
CA LEU A 85 -14.48 8.56 -11.08
C LEU A 85 -14.13 7.15 -11.58
N ARG A 86 -13.02 7.04 -12.31
CA ARG A 86 -12.51 5.79 -12.88
C ARG A 86 -11.06 5.56 -12.48
N LEU A 87 -10.81 5.60 -11.17
CA LEU A 87 -9.50 5.29 -10.61
C LEU A 87 -9.29 3.77 -10.63
N CYS A 88 -8.10 3.33 -11.03
CA CYS A 88 -7.77 1.92 -11.05
C CYS A 88 -7.31 1.45 -9.65
N PRO A 89 -7.77 0.30 -9.16
CA PRO A 89 -7.22 -0.29 -7.94
C PRO A 89 -5.74 -0.66 -8.16
N ILE A 90 -4.97 -0.60 -7.09
CA ILE A 90 -3.54 -0.94 -7.06
C ILE A 90 -3.33 -2.29 -6.40
N THR A 91 -2.27 -2.99 -6.77
CA THR A 91 -1.90 -4.27 -6.15
C THR A 91 -0.49 -4.18 -5.62
N LEU A 92 -0.26 -4.69 -4.41
CA LEU A 92 1.08 -4.82 -3.85
C LEU A 92 1.83 -5.87 -4.65
N ASP A 93 2.97 -5.50 -5.22
CA ASP A 93 3.83 -6.39 -5.98
C ASP A 93 4.90 -6.98 -5.05
N ASN A 94 4.81 -8.29 -4.78
CA ASN A 94 5.75 -8.97 -3.88
C ASN A 94 7.14 -9.14 -4.50
N ASP A 95 7.25 -9.06 -5.83
CA ASP A 95 8.52 -9.18 -6.56
C ASP A 95 9.18 -7.80 -6.74
N ALA A 96 8.40 -6.72 -6.57
CA ALA A 96 8.91 -5.36 -6.60
C ALA A 96 9.59 -4.96 -5.28
N SER A 97 10.55 -4.04 -5.38
CA SER A 97 11.18 -3.44 -4.21
C SER A 97 10.17 -2.66 -3.36
N ILE A 98 10.46 -2.53 -2.05
CA ILE A 98 9.67 -1.70 -1.13
C ILE A 98 9.49 -0.29 -1.69
N LYS A 99 10.56 0.29 -2.25
CA LYS A 99 10.53 1.61 -2.90
C LYS A 99 9.47 1.69 -4.00
N GLN A 100 9.46 0.75 -4.94
CA GLN A 100 8.50 0.75 -6.06
C GLN A 100 7.06 0.66 -5.55
N ASN A 101 6.80 -0.18 -4.56
CA ASN A 101 5.48 -0.28 -3.93
C ASN A 101 5.08 1.01 -3.20
N CYS A 102 6.02 1.68 -2.52
CA CYS A 102 5.78 2.98 -1.89
C CYS A 102 5.51 4.10 -2.91
N GLU A 103 6.23 4.11 -4.04
CA GLU A 103 6.00 5.06 -5.14
C GLU A 103 4.62 4.85 -5.77
N LEU A 104 4.23 3.59 -6.03
CA LEU A 104 2.91 3.25 -6.56
C LEU A 104 1.79 3.74 -5.62
N MET A 105 1.93 3.50 -4.32
CA MET A 105 0.99 3.96 -3.30
C MET A 105 0.90 5.50 -3.27
N THR A 106 2.06 6.17 -3.27
CA THR A 106 2.16 7.64 -3.26
C THR A 106 1.43 8.25 -4.45
N GLN A 107 1.72 7.76 -5.66
CA GLN A 107 1.09 8.23 -6.90
C GLN A 107 -0.44 8.02 -6.86
N CYS A 108 -0.88 6.87 -6.36
CA CYS A 108 -2.30 6.56 -6.24
C CYS A 108 -3.02 7.52 -5.28
N ILE A 109 -2.49 7.72 -4.07
CA ILE A 109 -3.09 8.61 -3.07
C ILE A 109 -3.08 10.05 -3.56
N GLN A 110 -2.00 10.52 -4.18
CA GLN A 110 -1.93 11.85 -4.78
C GLN A 110 -2.95 12.04 -5.90
N GLY A 111 -3.17 11.01 -6.72
CA GLY A 111 -4.22 11.01 -7.74
C GLY A 111 -5.62 11.19 -7.12
N ILE A 112 -5.92 10.43 -6.07
CA ILE A 112 -7.17 10.58 -5.30
C ILE A 112 -7.29 12.01 -4.76
N GLN A 113 -6.25 12.52 -4.08
CA GLN A 113 -6.26 13.88 -3.52
C GLN A 113 -6.52 14.94 -4.58
N THR A 114 -5.83 14.87 -5.72
CA THR A 114 -5.99 15.83 -6.83
C THR A 114 -7.42 15.85 -7.35
N HIS A 115 -8.04 14.69 -7.52
CA HIS A 115 -9.44 14.61 -7.97
C HIS A 115 -10.42 15.17 -6.94
N LEU A 116 -10.23 14.86 -5.65
CA LEU A 116 -11.10 15.33 -4.59
C LEU A 116 -10.95 16.84 -4.36
N GLU A 117 -9.74 17.38 -4.42
CA GLU A 117 -9.45 18.82 -4.34
C GLU A 117 -10.06 19.59 -5.51
N LYS A 118 -10.01 19.02 -6.72
CA LYS A 118 -10.68 19.62 -7.88
C LYS A 118 -12.19 19.71 -7.67
N ILE A 119 -12.82 18.64 -7.19
CA ILE A 119 -14.25 18.61 -6.90
C ILE A 119 -14.59 19.62 -5.79
N ASP A 120 -13.79 19.67 -4.72
CA ASP A 120 -13.98 20.62 -3.62
C ASP A 120 -13.94 22.07 -4.11
N LYS A 121 -12.95 22.41 -4.94
CA LYS A 121 -12.82 23.74 -5.55
C LYS A 121 -14.01 24.07 -6.44
N GLU A 122 -14.45 23.15 -7.29
CA GLU A 122 -15.63 23.38 -8.14
C GLU A 122 -16.92 23.55 -7.32
N LEU A 123 -17.06 22.82 -6.22
CA LEU A 123 -18.18 22.99 -5.29
C LEU A 123 -18.13 24.37 -4.63
N GLN A 124 -16.95 24.79 -4.17
CA GLN A 124 -16.75 26.11 -3.57
C GLN A 124 -17.08 27.27 -4.54
N GLU A 125 -16.76 27.12 -5.83
CA GLU A 125 -17.01 28.14 -6.85
C GLU A 125 -18.47 28.19 -7.32
N LYS A 126 -19.14 27.04 -7.44
CA LYS A 126 -20.48 26.93 -8.04
C LYS A 126 -21.61 26.96 -7.02
N MET A 127 -21.33 26.72 -5.74
CA MET A 127 -22.35 26.70 -4.69
C MET A 127 -22.42 28.01 -3.90
N ASP A 128 -23.59 28.24 -3.35
CA ASP A 128 -23.79 29.26 -2.34
C ASP A 128 -22.87 29.01 -1.12
N PRO A 129 -22.17 30.04 -0.60
CA PRO A 129 -21.22 29.88 0.50
C PRO A 129 -21.82 29.24 1.75
N ASP A 130 -23.08 29.53 2.11
CA ASP A 130 -23.72 28.97 3.29
C ASP A 130 -24.01 27.47 3.12
N LEU A 131 -24.34 27.03 1.91
CA LEU A 131 -24.51 25.61 1.59
C LEU A 131 -23.18 24.86 1.60
N TYR A 132 -22.12 25.47 1.07
CA TYR A 132 -20.78 24.88 1.11
C TYR A 132 -20.27 24.76 2.56
N ASP A 133 -20.54 25.76 3.40
CA ASP A 133 -20.20 25.71 4.82
C ASP A 133 -20.95 24.59 5.57
N LYS A 134 -22.19 24.27 5.17
CA LYS A 134 -22.94 23.12 5.68
C LYS A 134 -22.32 21.78 5.26
N ILE A 135 -21.72 21.68 4.06
CA ILE A 135 -20.95 20.48 3.65
C ILE A 135 -19.66 20.38 4.48
N LYS A 136 -18.92 21.48 4.67
CA LYS A 136 -17.72 21.46 5.52
C LYS A 136 -18.05 21.09 6.96
N LYS A 137 -19.19 21.55 7.48
CA LYS A 137 -19.66 21.22 8.83
C LYS A 137 -20.52 19.96 8.85
N TYR A 138 -20.54 19.19 7.77
CA TYR A 138 -21.53 18.14 7.55
C TYR A 138 -21.62 17.21 8.76
N SER A 139 -22.85 17.14 9.26
CA SER A 139 -23.34 16.22 10.27
C SER A 139 -24.72 15.79 9.78
N PRO A 140 -24.99 14.48 9.62
CA PRO A 140 -26.24 13.97 9.07
C PRO A 140 -27.51 14.52 9.74
N LYS A 141 -27.40 14.97 11.00
CA LYS A 141 -28.51 15.49 11.81
C LYS A 141 -28.80 16.98 11.62
N ASN A 142 -27.91 17.75 11.00
CA ASN A 142 -27.96 19.22 11.01
C ASN A 142 -28.25 19.85 9.64
N VAL A 143 -28.52 19.06 8.59
CA VAL A 143 -28.78 19.56 7.24
C VAL A 143 -30.24 19.32 6.87
N SER A 144 -30.95 20.39 6.48
CA SER A 144 -32.36 20.28 6.09
C SER A 144 -32.52 19.53 4.75
N ARG A 145 -33.68 18.91 4.51
CA ARG A 145 -33.98 18.25 3.21
C ARG A 145 -33.86 19.21 2.02
N GLN A 146 -34.25 20.48 2.18
CA GLN A 146 -34.13 21.48 1.12
C GLN A 146 -32.68 21.81 0.80
N ASP A 147 -31.83 21.92 1.83
CA ASP A 147 -30.39 22.12 1.64
C ASP A 147 -29.77 20.89 0.96
N LEU A 148 -30.12 19.67 1.40
CA LEU A 148 -29.67 18.43 0.76
C LEU A 148 -30.02 18.36 -0.72
N GLN A 149 -31.23 18.77 -1.11
CA GLN A 149 -31.62 18.82 -2.52
C GLN A 149 -30.79 19.82 -3.33
N LYS A 150 -30.51 21.01 -2.77
CA LYS A 150 -29.67 22.02 -3.44
C LYS A 150 -28.23 21.53 -3.57
N ILE A 151 -27.68 20.94 -2.51
CA ILE A 151 -26.35 20.34 -2.50
C ILE A 151 -26.30 19.22 -3.55
N SER A 152 -27.25 18.30 -3.55
CA SER A 152 -27.33 17.17 -4.48
C SER A 152 -27.41 17.62 -5.94
N LYS A 153 -28.18 18.69 -6.25
CA LYS A 153 -28.21 19.28 -7.59
C LYS A 153 -26.86 19.86 -8.01
N ALA A 154 -26.19 20.59 -7.12
CA ALA A 154 -24.85 21.12 -7.41
C ALA A 154 -23.84 19.98 -7.63
N PHE A 155 -23.91 18.95 -6.79
CA PHE A 155 -23.08 17.75 -6.88
C PHE A 155 -23.28 17.01 -8.20
N ASN A 156 -24.55 16.84 -8.62
CA ASN A 156 -24.89 16.25 -9.91
C ASN A 156 -24.35 17.07 -11.08
N GLY A 157 -24.38 18.40 -10.99
CA GLY A 157 -23.83 19.28 -12.02
C GLY A 157 -22.31 19.19 -12.17
N ILE A 158 -21.59 18.76 -11.12
CA ILE A 158 -20.13 18.67 -11.09
C ILE A 158 -19.66 17.24 -11.38
N CYS A 159 -20.17 16.26 -10.63
CA CYS A 159 -19.75 14.86 -10.72
C CYS A 159 -20.56 14.04 -11.73
N GLY A 160 -21.66 14.60 -12.27
CA GLY A 160 -22.59 13.87 -13.14
C GLY A 160 -23.43 12.81 -12.42
N ILE A 161 -23.32 12.73 -11.09
CA ILE A 161 -24.05 11.80 -10.22
C ILE A 161 -24.52 12.55 -8.97
N ALA A 162 -25.77 12.32 -8.58
CA ALA A 162 -26.43 12.89 -7.41
C ALA A 162 -26.42 11.90 -6.22
N THR A 163 -25.27 11.66 -5.57
CA THR A 163 -25.22 10.75 -4.41
C THR A 163 -25.00 11.49 -3.09
N LEU A 164 -25.77 11.13 -2.07
CA LEU A 164 -25.51 11.58 -0.70
C LEU A 164 -24.17 11.06 -0.18
N GLY A 165 -23.78 9.84 -0.56
CA GLY A 165 -22.46 9.29 -0.25
C GLY A 165 -21.31 10.16 -0.77
N GLY A 166 -21.46 10.77 -1.95
CA GLY A 166 -20.45 11.69 -2.51
C GLY A 166 -20.30 12.97 -1.70
N ILE A 167 -21.42 13.53 -1.21
CA ILE A 167 -21.42 14.72 -0.36
C ILE A 167 -20.70 14.43 0.97
N VAL A 168 -21.00 13.30 1.60
CA VAL A 168 -20.34 12.85 2.84
C VAL A 168 -18.85 12.64 2.59
N LEU A 169 -18.50 11.95 1.51
CA LEU A 169 -17.12 11.66 1.14
C LEU A 169 -16.30 12.95 1.01
N ILE A 170 -16.77 13.94 0.25
CA ILE A 170 -16.08 15.23 0.11
C ILE A 170 -16.04 15.98 1.46
N GLY A 171 -17.16 16.06 2.19
CA GLY A 171 -17.21 16.77 3.47
C GLY A 171 -16.27 16.18 4.53
N VAL A 172 -16.16 14.85 4.58
CA VAL A 172 -15.22 14.17 5.49
C VAL A 172 -13.79 14.28 4.98
N PHE A 173 -13.56 14.14 3.67
CA PHE A 173 -12.23 14.31 3.06
C PHE A 173 -11.66 15.71 3.32
N ILE A 174 -12.45 16.78 3.18
CA ILE A 174 -12.00 18.15 3.49
C ILE A 174 -11.49 18.27 4.93
N LYS A 175 -12.15 17.62 5.89
CA LYS A 175 -11.72 17.61 7.30
C LYS A 175 -10.48 16.74 7.52
N GLN A 176 -10.37 15.63 6.79
CA GLN A 176 -9.40 14.56 7.03
C GLN A 176 -8.25 14.53 6.03
N GLY A 177 -8.14 15.49 5.11
CA GLY A 177 -7.12 15.51 4.04
C GLY A 177 -5.68 15.45 4.56
N VAL A 178 -5.44 15.94 5.79
CA VAL A 178 -4.16 15.82 6.51
C VAL A 178 -3.73 14.35 6.68
N ILE A 179 -4.66 13.42 6.88
CA ILE A 179 -4.35 12.00 7.06
C ILE A 179 -3.83 11.39 5.76
N LEU A 180 -4.44 11.72 4.62
CA LEU A 180 -3.94 11.30 3.31
C LEU A 180 -2.57 11.92 3.01
N ALA A 181 -2.37 13.19 3.34
CA ALA A 181 -1.07 13.85 3.18
C ALA A 181 0.02 13.20 4.06
N ASN A 182 -0.31 12.83 5.31
CA ASN A 182 0.63 12.20 6.23
C ASN A 182 1.08 10.83 5.74
N ILE A 183 0.16 9.95 5.33
CA ILE A 183 0.53 8.63 4.81
C ILE A 183 1.33 8.74 3.51
N THR A 184 0.97 9.67 2.62
CA THR A 184 1.73 9.98 1.39
C THR A 184 3.14 10.44 1.72
N SER A 185 3.31 11.34 2.69
CA SER A 185 4.63 11.80 3.13
C SER A 185 5.47 10.65 3.70
N THR A 186 4.88 9.78 4.51
CA THR A 186 5.55 8.60 5.06
C THR A 186 6.00 7.63 3.95
N PHE A 187 5.13 7.32 2.98
CA PHE A 187 5.53 6.49 1.84
C PHE A 187 6.58 7.17 0.96
N LEU A 188 6.52 8.49 0.78
CA LEU A 188 7.54 9.23 0.05
C LEU A 188 8.90 9.19 0.76
N LYS A 189 8.94 9.19 2.10
CA LYS A 189 10.19 9.00 2.86
C LYS A 189 10.78 7.61 2.59
N PHE A 190 9.96 6.56 2.57
CA PHE A 190 10.40 5.20 2.25
C PHE A 190 10.84 5.06 0.79
N ALA A 191 10.15 5.71 -0.15
CA ALA A 191 10.49 5.71 -1.56
C ALA A 191 11.76 6.52 -1.88
N GLY A 192 11.89 7.68 -1.24
CA GLY A 192 12.99 8.63 -1.44
C GLY A 192 14.30 8.18 -0.80
N GLY A 193 14.27 7.28 0.19
CA GLY A 193 15.46 6.68 0.81
C GLY A 193 16.42 7.67 1.51
N VAL A 194 16.03 8.93 1.72
CA VAL A 194 16.93 10.05 2.10
C VAL A 194 16.18 10.90 3.16
N ALA A 195 16.75 11.33 4.29
CA ALA A 195 17.94 12.17 4.30
C ALA A 195 18.75 12.29 5.61
N ALA A 196 18.39 11.66 6.73
CA ALA A 196 19.00 12.01 8.04
C ALA A 196 19.73 10.88 8.78
N SER A 197 19.43 9.60 8.53
CA SER A 197 20.04 8.50 9.27
C SER A 197 20.62 7.45 8.33
N VAL A 198 21.87 7.10 8.63
CA VAL A 198 22.65 6.07 7.96
C VAL A 198 21.93 4.72 8.12
N GLY A 199 21.26 4.25 7.07
CA GLY A 199 20.73 2.89 7.03
C GLY A 199 19.29 2.80 6.56
N LEU A 200 19.05 2.83 5.26
CA LEU A 200 17.84 2.25 4.63
C LEU A 200 18.22 1.33 3.46
N GLY A 201 19.53 1.15 3.22
CA GLY A 201 20.03 0.27 2.18
C GLY A 201 19.73 -1.19 2.49
N VAL A 202 19.69 -1.57 3.77
CA VAL A 202 19.46 -2.96 4.17
C VAL A 202 17.98 -3.34 4.02
N LEU A 203 17.06 -2.41 4.29
CA LEU A 203 15.63 -2.59 4.01
C LEU A 203 15.37 -2.86 2.51
N LEU A 204 16.13 -2.19 1.62
CA LEU A 204 16.01 -2.34 0.16
C LEU A 204 16.76 -3.55 -0.41
N MET A 205 17.72 -4.12 0.33
CA MET A 205 18.50 -5.29 -0.08
C MET A 205 17.71 -6.62 0.04
N GLY A 206 16.56 -6.61 0.71
CA GLY A 206 15.74 -7.81 0.90
C GLY A 206 16.26 -8.75 1.99
N VAL A 207 15.35 -9.48 2.63
CA VAL A 207 15.66 -10.33 3.79
C VAL A 207 16.56 -11.50 3.43
N ASP A 208 16.34 -12.11 2.27
CA ASP A 208 17.10 -13.29 1.82
C ASP A 208 18.57 -12.95 1.61
N MET A 209 18.88 -11.76 1.08
CA MET A 209 20.25 -11.30 0.90
C MET A 209 20.99 -11.14 2.25
N ILE A 210 20.30 -10.61 3.26
CA ILE A 210 20.85 -10.43 4.62
C ILE A 210 21.09 -11.79 5.29
N VAL A 211 20.17 -12.73 5.09
CA VAL A 211 20.14 -14.03 5.77
C VAL A 211 21.04 -15.08 5.08
N GLU A 212 21.30 -14.93 3.78
CA GLU A 212 22.04 -15.92 2.98
C GLU A 212 23.48 -15.50 2.64
N ALA A 213 23.77 -14.21 2.44
CA ALA A 213 25.05 -13.79 1.86
C ALA A 213 26.18 -13.56 2.90
N ILE A 214 25.87 -13.53 4.20
CA ILE A 214 26.81 -13.05 5.22
C ILE A 214 26.94 -14.06 6.36
N VAL A 215 28.18 -14.38 6.72
CA VAL A 215 28.54 -15.35 7.76
C VAL A 215 29.45 -14.64 8.78
N GLY A 216 29.15 -14.77 10.07
CA GLY A 216 30.03 -14.41 11.17
C GLY A 216 29.86 -12.98 11.73
N ALA A 217 30.96 -12.31 12.08
CA ALA A 217 30.92 -10.96 12.71
C ALA A 217 30.35 -9.88 11.78
N ILE A 218 30.57 -10.00 10.47
CA ILE A 218 30.03 -9.09 9.46
C ILE A 218 28.50 -9.22 9.44
N GLU A 219 28.01 -10.47 9.50
CA GLU A 219 26.58 -10.79 9.53
C GLU A 219 25.88 -10.13 10.73
N ARG A 220 26.50 -10.23 11.90
CA ARG A 220 25.97 -9.61 13.12
C ARG A 220 25.73 -8.10 12.92
N LYS A 221 26.70 -7.37 12.37
CA LYS A 221 26.57 -5.93 12.14
C LYS A 221 25.43 -5.62 11.17
N HIS A 222 25.31 -6.36 10.06
CA HIS A 222 24.23 -6.19 9.11
C HIS A 222 22.86 -6.53 9.69
N LEU A 223 22.75 -7.58 10.51
CA LEU A 223 21.51 -7.93 11.21
C LEU A 223 21.12 -6.85 12.23
N GLU A 224 22.06 -6.34 13.01
CA GLU A 224 21.80 -5.26 13.97
C GLU A 224 21.38 -3.97 13.27
N THR A 225 22.05 -3.61 12.16
CA THR A 225 21.61 -2.51 11.30
C THR A 225 20.20 -2.77 10.78
N ALA A 226 19.95 -3.90 10.12
CA ALA A 226 18.63 -4.26 9.58
C ALA A 226 17.51 -4.12 10.62
N LEU A 227 17.73 -4.67 11.83
CA LEU A 227 16.76 -4.61 12.91
C LEU A 227 16.44 -3.16 13.30
N HIS A 228 17.45 -2.30 13.39
CA HIS A 228 17.27 -0.89 13.68
C HIS A 228 16.51 -0.17 12.56
N GLU A 229 16.83 -0.44 11.28
CA GLU A 229 16.12 0.14 10.13
C GLU A 229 14.65 -0.26 10.13
N TYR A 230 14.36 -1.56 10.30
CA TYR A 230 12.99 -2.07 10.36
C TYR A 230 12.22 -1.51 11.56
N GLU A 231 12.84 -1.41 12.73
CA GLU A 231 12.19 -0.84 13.91
C GLU A 231 11.85 0.64 13.73
N THR A 232 12.76 1.40 13.12
CA THR A 232 12.52 2.80 12.79
C THR A 232 11.36 2.93 11.80
N ALA A 233 11.38 2.14 10.73
CA ALA A 233 10.33 2.12 9.72
C ALA A 233 8.96 1.74 10.31
N LEU A 234 8.90 0.72 11.16
CA LEU A 234 7.67 0.30 11.83
C LEU A 234 7.15 1.39 12.77
N ASN A 235 8.00 2.01 13.57
CA ASN A 235 7.59 3.07 14.50
C ASN A 235 7.04 4.32 13.77
N GLU A 236 7.54 4.61 12.57
CA GLU A 236 7.01 5.71 11.74
C GLU A 236 5.74 5.31 10.99
N LEU A 237 5.68 4.10 10.43
CA LEU A 237 4.58 3.69 9.57
C LEU A 237 3.34 3.22 10.35
N GLU A 238 3.50 2.43 11.43
CA GLU A 238 2.38 1.84 12.18
C GLU A 238 1.31 2.86 12.61
N PRO A 239 1.64 3.94 13.35
CA PRO A 239 0.61 4.87 13.80
C PRO A 239 -0.06 5.62 12.65
N VAL A 240 0.69 5.94 11.58
CA VAL A 240 0.17 6.63 10.40
C VAL A 240 -0.74 5.72 9.59
N SER A 241 -0.34 4.46 9.43
CA SER A 241 -1.07 3.38 8.78
C SER A 241 -2.38 3.09 9.50
N ASP A 242 -2.34 2.90 10.82
CA ASP A 242 -3.53 2.67 11.64
C ASP A 242 -4.53 3.81 11.54
N ASN A 243 -4.03 5.05 11.62
CA ASN A 243 -4.88 6.23 11.49
C ASN A 243 -5.47 6.32 10.08
N TYR A 244 -4.68 6.08 9.03
CA TYR A 244 -5.14 6.07 7.64
C TYR A 244 -6.29 5.08 7.42
N GLN A 245 -6.09 3.82 7.85
CA GLN A 245 -7.10 2.77 7.71
C GLN A 245 -8.38 3.08 8.50
N LYS A 246 -8.26 3.56 9.74
CA LYS A 246 -9.42 3.95 10.56
C LYS A 246 -10.24 5.08 9.92
N ASN A 247 -9.58 6.05 9.29
CA ASN A 247 -10.29 7.16 8.64
C ASN A 247 -11.02 6.71 7.37
N ILE A 248 -10.41 5.83 6.56
CA ILE A 248 -11.11 5.23 5.41
C ILE A 248 -12.34 4.45 5.89
N HIS A 249 -12.18 3.62 6.91
CA HIS A 249 -13.30 2.86 7.48
C HIS A 249 -14.39 3.79 8.05
N TYR A 250 -14.01 4.89 8.69
CA TYR A 250 -14.96 5.90 9.18
C TYR A 250 -15.75 6.55 8.04
N ILE A 251 -15.09 6.91 6.94
CA ILE A 251 -15.74 7.46 5.74
C ILE A 251 -16.77 6.45 5.21
N MET A 252 -16.37 5.19 5.03
CA MET A 252 -17.25 4.12 4.55
C MET A 252 -18.46 3.94 5.46
N PHE A 253 -18.22 3.86 6.78
CA PHE A 253 -19.29 3.74 7.77
C PHE A 253 -20.29 4.91 7.69
N LYS A 254 -19.79 6.15 7.51
CA LYS A 254 -20.66 7.33 7.38
C LYS A 254 -21.48 7.34 6.11
N ILE A 255 -20.94 6.81 5.02
CA ILE A 255 -21.66 6.64 3.76
C ILE A 255 -22.76 5.58 3.92
N GLU A 256 -22.45 4.43 4.52
CA GLU A 256 -23.46 3.40 4.77
C GLU A 256 -24.59 3.87 5.71
N GLU A 257 -24.25 4.67 6.73
CA GLU A 257 -25.23 5.24 7.66
C GLU A 257 -26.25 6.15 6.95
N ILE A 258 -25.79 6.94 5.96
CA ILE A 258 -26.67 7.84 5.21
C ILE A 258 -27.51 7.09 4.16
N GLU A 259 -26.94 6.09 3.50
CA GLU A 259 -27.67 5.27 2.51
C GLU A 259 -28.83 4.53 3.17
N LYS A 260 -28.60 3.91 4.33
CA LYS A 260 -29.67 3.25 5.11
C LYS A 260 -30.75 4.23 5.59
N SER A 261 -30.37 5.47 5.90
CA SER A 261 -31.31 6.49 6.36
C SER A 261 -32.22 7.01 5.23
N ASP A 262 -31.72 7.03 3.99
CA ASP A 262 -32.50 7.38 2.80
C ASP A 262 -33.50 6.27 2.42
N GLU A 263 -33.09 4.99 2.47
CA GLU A 263 -33.96 3.84 2.17
C GLU A 263 -35.18 3.77 3.11
N CYS A 264 -35.00 4.04 4.40
CA CYS A 264 -36.09 4.08 5.37
C CYS A 264 -37.08 5.24 5.13
N CYS A 265 -36.66 6.33 4.48
CA CYS A 265 -37.52 7.49 4.20
C CYS A 265 -38.41 7.31 2.96
N CYS A 266 -38.11 6.34 2.08
CA CYS A 266 -38.92 6.06 0.88
C CYS A 266 -40.08 5.09 1.12
N CYS A 267 -40.23 4.56 2.34
CA CYS A 267 -41.29 3.63 2.73
C CYS A 267 -42.39 4.26 3.61
N SER A 268 -42.50 5.59 3.66
CA SER A 268 -43.53 6.31 4.46
C SER A 268 -44.34 7.30 3.64
#